data_AF-A0A9P6ATB0-F1
#
_entry.id   AF-A0A9P6ATB0-F1
#
_cell.length_a   1.000
_cell.length_b   1.000
_cell.length_c   1.000
_cell.angle_alpha   90.00
_cell.angle_beta   90.00
_cell.angle_gamma   90.00
#
_symmetry.space_group_name_H-M   'P 1'
#
loop_
_entity.id
_entity.type
_entity.pdbx_description
1 polymer ?
#
loop_
_entity_poly.entity_id
_entity_poly.type
_entity_poly.pdbx_seq_one_letter_code
_entity_poly.pdbx_strand_id
1 'polypeptide(L)'
;IIDYSGGYVLHVSLGTARFIGASWIGPRLDKDRLEHKPHNTLLVLVGPGILWSDWNRFSDGDPSAASTDAGAAVLNTNTNIATATSALVWITWATIYYKKPSVLGGVNDMIAGLVAISPAAGVVAGWGAIVIGIALR
;
A
#
# COMPACT_ATOMS: atom_id res chain seq x y z
N ILE A 1 8.85 -6.49 19.82
CA ILE A 1 7.98 -6.37 18.63
C ILE A 1 8.32 -5.03 18.00
N ILE A 2 8.66 -4.99 16.71
CA ILE A 2 8.98 -3.75 15.99
C ILE A 2 7.77 -3.45 15.11
N ASP A 3 7.13 -2.32 15.36
CA ASP A 3 6.02 -1.80 14.56
C ASP A 3 6.16 -0.28 14.48
N TYR A 4 6.87 0.21 13.45
CA TYR A 4 7.24 1.62 13.33
C TYR A 4 6.04 2.52 13.07
N SER A 5 5.20 2.17 12.08
CA SER A 5 4.06 2.96 11.62
C SER A 5 2.74 2.16 11.59
N GLY A 6 2.55 1.26 12.56
CA GLY A 6 1.27 0.56 12.75
C GLY A 6 0.95 -0.50 11.70
N GLY A 7 1.94 -1.22 11.17
CA GLY A 7 1.72 -2.44 10.37
C GLY A 7 0.85 -3.47 11.09
N TYR A 8 1.11 -3.73 12.37
CA TYR A 8 0.29 -4.64 13.17
C TYR A 8 -0.95 -3.92 13.73
N VAL A 9 -0.73 -2.78 14.40
CA VAL A 9 -1.79 -2.10 15.17
C VAL A 9 -2.88 -1.53 14.26
N LEU A 10 -2.57 -1.11 13.04
CA LEU A 10 -3.55 -0.54 12.10
C LEU A 10 -3.89 -1.53 10.98
N HIS A 11 -2.91 -2.00 10.23
CA HIS A 11 -3.22 -2.69 8.97
C HIS A 11 -3.75 -4.10 9.18
N VAL A 12 -3.12 -4.89 10.06
CA VAL A 12 -3.60 -6.23 10.41
C VAL A 12 -4.93 -6.15 11.15
N SER A 13 -5.07 -5.22 12.11
CA SER A 13 -6.30 -5.07 12.88
C SER A 13 -7.49 -4.65 12.01
N LEU A 14 -7.34 -3.61 11.19
CA LEU A 14 -8.37 -3.13 10.28
C LEU A 14 -8.65 -4.14 9.16
N GLY A 15 -7.63 -4.82 8.65
CA GLY A 15 -7.79 -5.88 7.66
C GLY A 15 -8.64 -7.04 8.20
N THR A 16 -8.33 -7.49 9.42
CA THR A 16 -9.08 -8.56 10.10
C THR A 16 -10.52 -8.11 10.41
N ALA A 17 -10.69 -6.90 10.95
CA ALA A 17 -12.02 -6.35 11.24
C ALA A 17 -12.87 -6.20 9.97
N ARG A 18 -12.29 -5.74 8.86
CA ARG A 18 -12.99 -5.64 7.56
C ARG A 18 -13.35 -7.00 7.00
N PHE A 19 -12.49 -8.00 7.14
CA PHE A 19 -12.77 -9.36 6.68
C PHE A 19 -13.95 -9.97 7.46
N ILE A 20 -13.92 -9.87 8.79
CA ILE A 20 -15.00 -10.36 9.66
C ILE A 20 -16.28 -9.55 9.41
N GLY A 21 -16.20 -8.24 9.30
CA GLY A 21 -17.36 -7.39 9.01
C GLY A 21 -18.00 -7.72 7.66
N ALA A 22 -17.20 -7.96 6.62
CA ALA A 22 -17.69 -8.36 5.31
C ALA A 22 -18.34 -9.76 5.32
N SER A 23 -17.80 -10.70 6.12
CA SER A 23 -18.41 -12.03 6.24
C SER A 23 -19.74 -12.00 7.00
N TRP A 24 -19.89 -11.09 7.96
CA TRP A 24 -21.14 -10.88 8.70
C TRP A 24 -22.23 -10.20 7.88
N ILE A 25 -21.88 -9.16 7.11
CA ILE A 25 -22.85 -8.44 6.26
C ILE A 25 -23.30 -9.30 5.07
N GLY A 26 -22.39 -10.14 4.55
CA GLY A 26 -22.64 -10.98 3.38
C GLY A 26 -22.33 -10.28 2.04
N PRO A 27 -22.30 -11.05 0.94
CA PRO A 27 -21.94 -10.54 -0.38
C PRO A 27 -23.02 -9.63 -0.98
N ARG A 28 -22.60 -8.76 -1.90
CA ARG A 28 -23.52 -7.96 -2.73
C ARG A 28 -24.29 -8.87 -3.70
N LEU A 29 -25.35 -8.33 -4.31
CA LEU A 29 -26.15 -9.01 -5.34
C LEU A 29 -25.24 -9.50 -6.49
N ASP A 30 -25.54 -10.68 -7.03
CA ASP A 30 -24.70 -11.32 -8.06
C ASP A 30 -24.58 -10.48 -9.35
N LYS A 31 -25.65 -9.77 -9.73
CA LYS A 31 -25.61 -8.83 -10.87
C LYS A 31 -24.57 -7.73 -10.70
N ASP A 32 -24.38 -7.24 -9.48
CA ASP A 32 -23.42 -6.18 -9.18
C ASP A 32 -22.01 -6.77 -9.07
N ARG A 33 -21.90 -8.10 -8.86
CA ARG A 33 -20.63 -8.83 -8.77
C ARG A 33 -20.01 -9.17 -10.11
N LEU A 34 -20.84 -9.33 -11.14
CA LEU A 34 -20.39 -9.62 -12.50
C LEU A 34 -19.80 -8.38 -13.19
N GLU A 35 -20.30 -7.17 -12.87
CA GLU A 35 -19.84 -5.90 -13.44
C GLU A 35 -19.30 -4.93 -12.38
N HIS A 36 -18.13 -5.28 -11.83
CA HIS A 36 -17.44 -4.47 -10.81
C HIS A 36 -16.59 -3.30 -11.36
N LYS A 37 -16.99 -2.69 -12.49
CA LYS A 37 -16.24 -1.55 -13.04
C LYS A 37 -16.58 -0.27 -12.26
N PRO A 38 -15.56 0.51 -11.86
CA PRO A 38 -15.83 1.80 -11.23
C PRO A 38 -16.50 2.74 -12.24
N HIS A 39 -17.51 3.48 -11.78
CA HIS A 39 -18.20 4.47 -12.59
C HIS A 39 -17.27 5.60 -13.07
N ASN A 40 -16.22 5.90 -12.30
CA ASN A 40 -15.22 6.91 -12.63
C ASN A 40 -13.82 6.49 -12.17
N THR A 41 -13.04 5.95 -13.09
CA THR A 41 -11.66 5.53 -12.83
C THR A 41 -10.73 6.70 -12.46
N LEU A 42 -10.97 7.91 -12.97
CA LEU A 42 -10.17 9.07 -12.62
C LEU A 42 -10.36 9.46 -11.15
N LEU A 43 -11.61 9.42 -10.66
CA LEU A 43 -11.89 9.68 -9.25
C LEU A 43 -11.23 8.61 -8.35
N VAL A 44 -11.21 7.36 -8.80
CA VAL A 44 -10.48 6.28 -8.11
C VAL A 44 -8.98 6.54 -8.05
N LEU A 45 -8.39 7.29 -8.98
CA LEU A 45 -6.96 7.66 -8.95
C LEU A 45 -6.64 8.82 -8.01
N VAL A 46 -7.59 9.73 -7.78
CA VAL A 46 -7.40 10.89 -6.90
C VAL A 46 -7.16 10.45 -5.45
N GLY A 47 -7.97 9.52 -4.95
CA GLY A 47 -7.86 9.00 -3.58
C GLY A 47 -6.46 8.44 -3.24
N PRO A 48 -5.92 7.50 -4.01
CA PRO A 48 -4.57 6.97 -3.86
C PRO A 48 -3.47 8.02 -3.97
N GLY A 49 -3.65 9.05 -4.81
CA GLY A 49 -2.69 10.15 -4.90
C GLY A 49 -2.60 10.96 -3.60
N ILE A 50 -3.76 11.28 -3.00
CA ILE A 50 -3.84 11.91 -1.68
C ILE A 50 -3.27 10.96 -0.61
N LEU A 51 -3.69 9.69 -0.65
CA LEU A 51 -3.27 8.66 0.30
C LEU A 51 -1.75 8.54 0.36
N TRP A 52 -1.06 8.49 -0.79
CA TRP A 52 0.40 8.43 -0.83
C TRP A 52 1.02 9.69 -0.22
N SER A 53 0.57 10.88 -0.64
CA SER A 53 1.06 12.15 -0.09
C SER A 53 0.92 12.21 1.43
N ASP A 54 -0.18 11.69 1.97
CA ASP A 54 -0.44 11.67 3.41
C ASP A 54 0.30 10.53 4.13
N TRP A 55 0.54 9.40 3.45
CA TRP A 55 1.32 8.29 4.01
C TRP A 55 2.76 8.68 4.32
N ASN A 56 3.31 9.56 3.49
CA ASN A 56 4.59 10.17 3.76
C ASN A 56 4.54 10.93 5.11
N ARG A 57 3.52 11.74 5.37
CA ARG A 57 3.41 12.45 6.65
C ARG A 57 3.17 11.51 7.84
N PHE A 58 2.42 10.44 7.60
CA PHE A 58 2.08 9.43 8.59
C PHE A 58 3.35 8.72 9.10
N SER A 59 4.16 8.16 8.21
CA SER A 59 5.40 7.47 8.56
C SER A 59 6.52 8.41 9.07
N ASP A 60 6.47 9.71 8.76
CA ASP A 60 7.46 10.71 9.25
C ASP A 60 7.11 11.23 10.64
N GLY A 61 5.81 11.31 10.92
CA GLY A 61 5.27 11.87 12.16
C GLY A 61 5.39 10.93 13.35
N ASP A 62 5.50 9.62 13.11
CA ASP A 62 5.56 8.61 14.17
C ASP A 62 6.67 8.83 15.23
N PRO A 63 7.93 9.15 14.85
CA PRO A 63 8.96 9.48 15.85
C PRO A 63 8.71 10.79 16.61
N SER A 64 7.66 11.56 16.27
CA SER A 64 7.28 12.83 16.93
C SER A 64 8.40 13.87 17.01
N ALA A 65 9.45 13.69 16.20
CA ALA A 65 10.65 14.51 16.16
C ALA A 65 11.31 14.38 14.78
N ALA A 66 11.89 15.48 14.30
CA ALA A 66 12.72 15.49 13.11
C ALA A 66 14.06 14.79 13.42
N SER A 67 14.09 13.48 13.18
CA SER A 67 15.22 12.60 13.43
C SER A 67 15.75 11.98 12.13
N THR A 68 16.93 11.38 12.19
CA THR A 68 17.49 10.61 11.06
C THR A 68 16.58 9.47 10.64
N ASP A 69 15.84 8.90 11.59
CA ASP A 69 14.94 7.77 11.38
C ASP A 69 13.69 8.22 10.62
N ALA A 70 13.16 9.42 10.90
CA ALA A 70 12.12 10.06 10.10
C ALA A 70 12.62 10.29 8.65
N GLY A 71 13.81 10.86 8.50
CA GLY A 71 14.42 11.09 7.18
C GLY A 71 14.60 9.81 6.34
N ALA A 72 14.89 8.67 6.99
CA ALA A 72 14.97 7.37 6.35
C ALA A 72 13.58 6.76 6.03
N ALA A 73 12.60 6.98 6.91
CA ALA A 73 11.26 6.43 6.81
C ALA A 73 10.50 6.90 5.56
N VAL A 74 10.52 8.20 5.28
CA VAL A 74 9.64 8.79 4.26
C VAL A 74 10.37 9.67 3.29
N LEU A 75 11.14 10.63 3.80
CA LEU A 75 11.51 11.78 3.00
C LEU A 75 12.49 11.40 1.88
N ASN A 76 13.35 10.40 2.08
CA ASN A 76 14.43 10.11 1.13
C ASN A 76 14.60 8.66 0.70
N THR A 77 13.94 7.65 1.28
CA THR A 77 14.32 6.26 0.92
C THR A 77 13.19 5.23 1.04
N ASN A 78 12.73 4.85 2.22
CA ASN A 78 12.04 3.55 2.34
C ASN A 78 10.59 3.52 1.84
N THR A 79 9.74 4.45 2.25
CA THR A 79 8.30 4.45 1.86
C THR A 79 8.13 4.60 0.34
N ASN A 80 8.85 5.54 -0.26
CA ASN A 80 8.78 5.79 -1.71
C ASN A 80 9.40 4.65 -2.53
N ILE A 81 10.51 4.05 -2.08
CA ILE A 81 11.13 2.92 -2.77
C ILE A 81 10.25 1.66 -2.70
N ALA A 82 9.70 1.33 -1.54
CA ALA A 82 8.81 0.16 -1.41
C ALA A 82 7.56 0.32 -2.29
N THR A 83 6.98 1.52 -2.32
CA THR A 83 5.80 1.83 -3.14
C THR A 83 6.12 1.77 -4.62
N ALA A 84 7.22 2.37 -5.06
CA ALA A 84 7.64 2.36 -6.46
C ALA A 84 8.00 0.94 -6.93
N THR A 85 8.71 0.17 -6.11
CA THR A 85 9.08 -1.21 -6.45
C THR A 85 7.87 -2.13 -6.52
N SER A 86 6.91 -2.02 -5.59
CA SER A 86 5.64 -2.74 -5.66
C SER A 86 4.83 -2.39 -6.92
N ALA A 87 4.74 -1.11 -7.28
CA ALA A 87 4.07 -0.68 -8.51
C ALA A 87 4.77 -1.20 -9.77
N LEU A 88 6.11 -1.23 -9.80
CA LEU A 88 6.88 -1.80 -10.89
C LEU A 88 6.67 -3.31 -11.01
N VAL A 89 6.65 -4.04 -9.89
CA VAL A 89 6.38 -5.48 -9.85
C VAL A 89 5.01 -5.76 -10.46
N TRP A 90 3.98 -4.96 -10.13
CA TRP A 90 2.68 -5.08 -10.79
C TRP A 90 2.76 -4.86 -12.29
N ILE A 91 3.40 -3.79 -12.75
CA ILE A 91 3.50 -3.49 -14.19
C ILE A 91 4.22 -4.63 -14.93
N THR A 92 5.32 -5.14 -14.37
CA THR A 92 6.06 -6.27 -14.92
C THR A 92 5.19 -7.52 -14.96
N TRP A 93 4.56 -7.89 -13.84
CA TRP A 93 3.69 -9.06 -13.75
C TRP A 93 2.50 -8.96 -14.70
N ALA A 94 1.85 -7.80 -14.76
CA ALA A 94 0.70 -7.58 -15.62
C ALA A 94 1.06 -7.57 -17.11
N THR A 95 2.25 -7.12 -17.45
CA THR A 95 2.76 -7.19 -18.83
C THR A 95 3.03 -8.63 -19.25
N ILE A 96 3.63 -9.43 -18.35
CA ILE A 96 3.96 -10.85 -18.62
C ILE A 96 2.69 -11.70 -18.74
N TYR A 97 1.79 -11.63 -17.75
CA TYR A 97 0.65 -12.54 -17.65
C TYR A 97 -0.60 -12.01 -18.34
N TYR A 98 -0.93 -10.73 -18.18
CA TYR A 98 -2.19 -10.16 -18.65
C TYR A 98 -2.04 -9.38 -19.97
N LYS A 99 -0.82 -9.14 -20.46
CA LYS A 99 -0.44 -8.36 -21.67
C LYS A 99 -0.95 -6.91 -21.73
N LYS A 100 -1.83 -6.52 -20.80
CA LYS A 100 -2.40 -5.18 -20.66
C LYS A 100 -2.37 -4.80 -19.18
N PRO A 101 -1.48 -3.89 -18.76
CA PRO A 101 -1.42 -3.45 -17.37
C PRO A 101 -2.71 -2.73 -16.98
N SER A 102 -3.33 -3.15 -15.87
CA SER A 102 -4.51 -2.49 -15.31
C SER A 102 -4.09 -1.40 -14.33
N VAL A 103 -4.65 -0.20 -14.53
CA VAL A 103 -4.44 0.95 -13.65
C VAL A 103 -4.92 0.67 -12.22
N LEU A 104 -6.09 0.01 -12.10
CA LEU A 104 -6.65 -0.34 -10.79
C LEU A 104 -5.76 -1.32 -10.02
N GLY A 105 -5.15 -2.28 -10.72
CA GLY A 105 -4.21 -3.20 -10.10
C GLY A 105 -2.91 -2.52 -9.68
N GLY A 106 -2.43 -1.55 -10.46
CA GLY A 106 -1.22 -0.79 -10.13
C GLY A 106 -1.42 0.07 -8.89
N VAL A 107 -2.58 0.71 -8.77
CA VAL A 107 -2.99 1.43 -7.56
C VAL A 107 -3.09 0.50 -6.36
N ASN A 108 -3.69 -0.67 -6.51
CA ASN A 108 -3.81 -1.62 -5.41
C ASN A 108 -2.44 -2.06 -4.89
N ASP A 109 -1.51 -2.33 -5.80
CA ASP A 109 -0.17 -2.81 -5.43
C ASP A 109 0.71 -1.68 -4.89
N MET A 110 0.53 -0.46 -5.41
CA MET A 110 1.11 0.74 -4.81
C MET A 110 0.68 0.89 -3.34
N ILE A 111 -0.62 0.76 -3.04
CA ILE A 111 -1.13 0.80 -1.65
C ILE A 111 -0.61 -0.38 -0.85
N ALA A 112 -0.52 -1.59 -1.43
CA ALA A 112 0.05 -2.74 -0.75
C ALA A 112 1.52 -2.49 -0.35
N GLY A 113 2.31 -1.84 -1.20
CA GLY A 113 3.68 -1.42 -0.90
C GLY A 113 3.77 -0.46 0.28
N LEU A 114 2.89 0.55 0.32
CA LEU A 114 2.76 1.50 1.43
C LEU A 114 2.43 0.79 2.76
N VAL A 115 1.49 -0.16 2.74
CA VAL A 115 1.08 -0.94 3.92
C VAL A 115 2.20 -1.86 4.41
N ALA A 116 2.90 -2.52 3.49
CA ALA A 116 3.92 -3.51 3.82
C ALA A 116 5.17 -2.90 4.46
N ILE A 117 5.54 -1.68 4.05
CA ILE A 117 6.70 -0.97 4.58
C ILE A 117 6.41 -0.29 5.92
N SER A 118 5.15 -0.01 6.27
CA SER A 118 4.75 0.64 7.54
C SER A 118 5.43 0.11 8.82
N PRO A 119 5.49 -1.21 9.11
CA PRO A 119 6.16 -1.68 10.32
C PRO A 119 7.70 -1.50 10.28
N ALA A 120 8.25 -1.33 9.09
CA ALA A 120 9.69 -1.33 8.80
C ALA A 120 10.26 0.04 8.39
N ALA A 121 9.41 1.06 8.20
CA ALA A 121 9.75 2.27 7.46
C ALA A 121 11.02 2.96 7.99
N GLY A 122 11.13 3.22 9.30
CA GLY A 122 12.31 3.87 9.88
C GLY A 122 13.43 2.94 10.34
N VAL A 123 13.32 1.62 10.15
CA VAL A 123 14.27 0.64 10.73
C VAL A 123 15.03 -0.20 9.70
N VAL A 124 14.57 -0.24 8.44
CA VAL A 124 15.24 -0.97 7.36
C VAL A 124 16.10 -0.05 6.51
N ALA A 125 17.11 -0.60 5.85
CA ALA A 125 17.85 0.12 4.82
C ALA A 125 17.05 0.17 3.50
N GLY A 126 17.40 1.11 2.62
CA GLY A 126 16.74 1.28 1.31
C GLY A 126 16.67 0.02 0.45
N TRP A 127 17.69 -0.84 0.50
CA TRP A 127 17.66 -2.12 -0.20
C TRP A 127 16.64 -3.10 0.40
N GLY A 128 16.41 -3.05 1.71
CA GLY A 128 15.39 -3.84 2.39
C GLY A 128 13.98 -3.41 1.97
N ALA A 129 13.77 -2.11 1.76
CA ALA A 129 12.51 -1.58 1.23
C ALA A 129 12.20 -2.11 -0.18
N ILE A 130 13.22 -2.27 -1.04
CA ILE A 130 13.07 -2.91 -2.36
C ILE A 130 12.59 -4.35 -2.22
N VAL A 131 13.24 -5.13 -1.34
CA VAL A 131 12.88 -6.55 -1.13
C VAL A 131 11.44 -6.67 -0.62
N ILE A 132 11.04 -5.81 0.32
CA ILE A 132 9.66 -5.78 0.84
C ILE A 132 8.67 -5.44 -0.28
N GLY A 133 8.97 -4.45 -1.13
CA GLY A 133 8.12 -4.07 -2.26
C GLY A 133 7.98 -5.18 -3.31
N ILE A 134 9.05 -5.96 -3.56
CA ILE A 134 9.02 -7.10 -4.48
C ILE A 134 8.25 -8.29 -3.91
N ALA A 135 8.42 -8.59 -2.62
CA ALA A 135 7.83 -9.76 -1.98
C ALA A 135 6.29 -9.74 -1.86
N LEU A 136 5.64 -8.62 -2.22
CA LEU A 136 4.19 -8.46 -2.15
C LEU A 136 3.42 -9.15 -3.29
N ARG A 137 4.12 -9.78 -4.24
CA ARG A 137 3.54 -10.52 -5.36
C ARG A 137 4.15 -11.89 -5.51
#